data_AF-F3ATR8-F1
#
_entry.id   AF-F3ATR8-F1
#
_cell.length_a   1.000
_cell.length_b   1.000
_cell.length_c   1.000
_cell.angle_alpha   90.00
_cell.angle_beta   90.00
_cell.angle_gamma   90.00
#
_symmetry.space_group_name_H-M   'P 1'
#
loop_
_entity.id
_entity.type
_entity.pdbx_description
1 polymer ?
#
loop_
_entity_poly.entity_id
_entity_poly.type
_entity_poly.pdbx_seq_one_letter_code
_entity_poly.pdbx_strand_id
1 'polypeptide(L)'
;MIRVCTINDKEILEKYLQEEPYAGAILAAIEEFGFDEKFQTVYLDSEKRNLDTEGEQETEETVKGVYLWFHKNLLLYSKENKVDIDFLEQMIFMAAPDCVVGRKDNVNIVSWLLTDYHFKQSDMIPEIVDAEGKTTPCFAAKEAYAGEWGYLKK
;
A
#
# COMPACT_ATOMS: atom_id res chain seq x y z
N MET A 1 5.85 2.09 13.08
CA MET A 1 4.78 2.97 13.59
C MET A 1 3.99 3.39 12.39
N ILE A 2 2.71 3.07 12.41
CA ILE A 2 1.82 3.37 11.29
C ILE A 2 1.13 4.71 11.54
N ARG A 3 1.18 5.59 10.54
CA ARG A 3 0.49 6.88 10.55
C ARG A 3 -0.19 7.15 9.21
N VAL A 4 -1.24 7.98 9.23
CA VAL A 4 -1.85 8.52 8.02
C VAL A 4 -0.89 9.52 7.40
N CYS A 5 -0.63 9.37 6.11
CA CYS A 5 0.26 10.25 5.35
C CYS A 5 -0.39 11.61 5.11
N THR A 6 0.47 12.62 5.08
CA THR A 6 0.13 13.99 4.71
C THR A 6 1.05 14.45 3.58
N ILE A 7 0.84 15.68 3.09
CA ILE A 7 1.74 16.28 2.09
C ILE A 7 3.20 16.30 2.52
N ASN A 8 3.48 16.36 3.83
CA ASN A 8 4.84 16.35 4.36
C ASN A 8 5.54 14.99 4.18
N ASP A 9 4.76 13.90 4.08
CA ASP A 9 5.28 12.54 3.87
C ASP A 9 5.49 12.23 2.38
N LYS A 10 5.12 13.15 1.47
CA LYS A 10 5.21 12.93 0.02
C LYS A 10 6.64 12.60 -0.42
N GLU A 11 7.63 13.34 0.05
CA GLU A 11 9.02 13.15 -0.38
C GLU A 11 9.59 11.78 0.04
N ILE A 12 9.29 11.34 1.26
CA ILE A 12 9.76 10.03 1.76
C ILE A 12 9.01 8.88 1.06
N LEU A 13 7.71 9.05 0.78
CA LEU A 13 6.92 8.10 0.01
C LEU A 13 7.43 7.97 -1.43
N GLU A 14 7.68 9.08 -2.12
CA GLU A 14 8.23 9.08 -3.49
C GLU A 14 9.55 8.31 -3.54
N LYS A 15 10.47 8.59 -2.61
CA LYS A 15 11.76 7.87 -2.52
C LYS A 15 11.57 6.36 -2.30
N TYR A 16 10.62 5.97 -1.45
CA TYR A 16 10.35 4.56 -1.17
C TYR A 16 9.62 3.85 -2.32
N LEU A 17 8.73 4.55 -3.02
CA LEU A 17 7.83 3.96 -4.01
C LEU A 17 8.39 3.96 -5.44
N GLN A 18 9.51 4.64 -5.71
CA GLN A 18 10.10 4.74 -7.05
C GLN A 18 10.74 3.45 -7.58
N GLU A 19 11.00 2.45 -6.72
CA GLU A 19 11.85 1.31 -7.08
C GLU A 19 11.11 0.13 -7.74
N GLU A 20 9.80 -0.03 -7.51
CA GLU A 20 9.07 -1.26 -7.86
C GLU A 20 7.71 -0.98 -8.56
N PRO A 21 7.26 -1.85 -9.47
CA PRO A 21 6.00 -1.68 -10.21
C PRO A 21 4.78 -1.57 -9.30
N TYR A 22 4.76 -2.35 -8.21
CA TYR A 22 3.68 -2.32 -7.22
C TYR A 22 3.55 -0.98 -6.53
N ALA A 23 4.71 -0.41 -6.24
CA ALA A 23 4.84 0.86 -5.57
C ALA A 23 4.50 2.03 -6.53
N GLY A 24 4.84 1.89 -7.80
CA GLY A 24 4.46 2.84 -8.85
C GLY A 24 2.93 3.00 -9.01
N ALA A 25 2.15 1.95 -8.77
CA ALA A 25 0.68 2.06 -8.78
C ALA A 25 0.16 2.90 -7.61
N ILE A 26 0.71 2.70 -6.41
CA ILE A 26 0.38 3.50 -5.22
C ILE A 26 0.79 4.95 -5.44
N LEU A 27 1.99 5.17 -5.99
CA LEU A 27 2.51 6.50 -6.28
C LEU A 27 1.60 7.25 -7.27
N ALA A 28 1.15 6.60 -8.34
CA ALA A 28 0.26 7.23 -9.31
C ALA A 28 -1.08 7.68 -8.70
N ALA A 29 -1.62 6.93 -7.74
CA ALA A 29 -2.83 7.35 -7.02
C ALA A 29 -2.57 8.56 -6.11
N ILE A 30 -1.40 8.62 -5.47
CA ILE A 30 -0.97 9.77 -4.67
C ILE A 30 -0.77 11.01 -5.55
N GLU A 31 -0.18 10.85 -6.73
CA GLU A 31 0.03 11.94 -7.68
C GLU A 31 -1.29 12.48 -8.25
N GLU A 32 -2.25 11.60 -8.53
CA GLU A 32 -3.55 11.97 -9.11
C GLU A 32 -4.49 12.61 -8.08
N PHE A 33 -4.58 12.04 -6.87
CA PHE A 33 -5.61 12.39 -5.88
C PHE A 33 -5.07 13.07 -4.61
N GLY A 34 -3.76 13.00 -4.34
CA GLY A 34 -3.17 13.53 -3.11
C GLY A 34 -3.55 12.75 -1.84
N PHE A 35 -3.66 13.46 -0.71
CA PHE A 35 -3.89 12.85 0.62
C PHE A 35 -5.20 13.31 1.30
N ASP A 36 -5.90 14.28 0.72
CA ASP A 36 -7.07 14.92 1.34
C ASP A 36 -8.41 14.33 0.88
N GLU A 37 -8.39 13.42 -0.09
CA GLU A 37 -9.60 12.82 -0.66
C GLU A 37 -10.23 11.79 0.27
N LYS A 38 -11.55 11.87 0.47
CA LYS A 38 -12.26 10.98 1.41
C LYS A 38 -12.29 9.51 1.00
N PHE A 39 -12.10 9.24 -0.30
CA PHE A 39 -12.07 7.89 -0.84
C PHE A 39 -10.66 7.30 -0.89
N GLN A 40 -9.63 8.08 -0.57
CA GLN A 40 -8.23 7.66 -0.61
C GLN A 40 -7.54 7.99 0.72
N THR A 41 -7.07 6.96 1.42
CA THR A 41 -6.25 7.13 2.61
C THR A 41 -4.95 6.36 2.46
N VAL A 42 -3.83 7.06 2.63
CA VAL A 42 -2.50 6.45 2.57
C VAL A 42 -1.95 6.34 3.98
N TYR A 43 -1.44 5.17 4.32
CA TYR A 43 -0.77 4.88 5.58
C TYR A 43 0.68 4.53 5.31
N LEU A 44 1.56 5.11 6.13
CA LEU A 44 2.99 4.84 6.12
C LEU A 44 3.36 4.06 7.37
N ASP A 45 3.94 2.87 7.20
CA ASP A 45 4.67 2.21 8.26
C ASP A 45 6.13 2.62 8.22
N SER A 46 6.57 3.32 9.25
CA SER A 46 7.95 3.79 9.40
C SER A 46 8.50 3.42 10.78
N GLU A 47 9.78 3.08 10.83
CA GLU A 47 10.51 2.92 12.08
C GLU A 47 11.46 4.10 12.25
N LYS A 48 11.34 4.79 13.38
CA LYS A 48 12.29 5.82 13.79
C LYS A 48 13.35 5.18 14.66
N ARG A 49 14.60 5.28 14.25
CA ARG A 49 15.75 4.87 15.06
C ARG A 49 16.50 6.12 15.48
N ASN A 50 16.72 6.24 16.79
CA ASN A 50 17.60 7.26 17.32
C ASN A 50 19.03 6.76 17.11
N LEU A 51 19.83 7.53 16.38
CA LEU A 51 21.26 7.30 16.31
C LEU A 51 21.90 8.05 17.49
N ASP A 52 22.33 7.31 18.51
CA ASP A 52 23.15 7.87 19.58
C ASP A 52 24.58 8.04 19.07
N THR A 53 24.78 9.06 18.23
CA THR A 53 26.11 9.53 17.83
C THR A 53 26.49 10.70 18.72
N GLU A 54 27.73 10.71 19.22
CA GLU A 54 28.26 11.58 20.29
C GLU A 54 27.87 13.08 20.19
N GLY A 55 26.67 13.44 20.65
CA GLY A 55 26.22 14.82 20.84
C GLY A 55 25.12 15.33 19.90
N GLU A 56 24.75 14.61 18.84
CA GLU A 56 23.67 15.00 17.92
C GLU A 56 22.58 13.92 17.89
N GLN A 57 21.35 14.27 18.29
CA GLN A 57 20.18 13.39 18.13
C GLN A 57 19.73 13.41 16.67
N GLU A 58 20.34 12.58 15.83
CA GLU A 58 19.80 12.27 14.51
C GLU A 58 18.77 11.15 14.64
N THR A 59 17.54 11.42 14.22
CA THR A 59 16.49 10.40 14.08
C THR A 59 16.41 9.98 12.63
N GLU A 60 16.83 8.75 12.33
CA GLU A 60 16.65 8.17 11.00
C GLU A 60 15.25 7.53 10.91
N GLU A 61 14.48 7.94 9.90
CA GLU A 61 13.15 7.39 9.63
C GLU A 61 13.24 6.43 8.43
N THR A 62 13.09 5.13 8.70
CA THR A 62 13.10 4.09 7.66
C THR A 62 11.68 3.62 7.36
N VAL A 63 11.28 3.68 6.10
CA VAL A 63 9.97 3.18 5.65
C VAL A 63 10.01 1.65 5.52
N LYS A 64 9.06 0.98 6.15
CA LYS A 64 8.89 -0.48 6.13
C LYS A 64 7.80 -0.93 5.17
N GLY A 65 6.77 -0.12 4.98
CA GLY A 65 5.67 -0.42 4.08
C GLY A 65 4.71 0.74 3.92
N VAL A 66 3.89 0.64 2.88
CA VAL A 66 2.84 1.61 2.53
C VAL A 66 1.55 0.86 2.26
N TYR A 67 0.46 1.37 2.81
CA TYR A 67 -0.89 0.86 2.62
C TYR A 67 -1.78 1.97 2.06
N LEU A 68 -2.35 1.75 0.89
CA LEU A 68 -3.28 2.67 0.25
C LEU A 68 -4.68 2.06 0.29
N TRP A 69 -5.58 2.72 1.01
CA TRP A 69 -7.00 2.42 1.01
C TRP A 69 -7.68 3.28 -0.06
N PHE A 70 -8.21 2.66 -1.10
CA PHE A 70 -8.85 3.34 -2.23
C PHE A 70 -10.27 2.80 -2.45
N HIS A 71 -11.27 3.55 -2.05
CA HIS A 71 -12.66 3.10 -1.88
C HIS A 71 -12.73 1.81 -1.06
N LYS A 72 -13.04 0.68 -1.70
CA LYS A 72 -13.08 -0.66 -1.08
C LYS A 72 -11.90 -1.53 -1.51
N ASN A 73 -10.85 -0.94 -2.06
CA ASN A 73 -9.66 -1.65 -2.47
C ASN A 73 -8.52 -1.29 -1.52
N LEU A 74 -7.75 -2.29 -1.13
CA LEU A 74 -6.53 -2.13 -0.35
C LEU A 74 -5.34 -2.47 -1.23
N LEU A 75 -4.52 -1.47 -1.54
CA LEU A 75 -3.22 -1.66 -2.18
C LEU A 75 -2.15 -1.64 -1.08
N LEU A 76 -1.24 -2.60 -1.10
CA LEU A 76 -0.19 -2.69 -0.09
C LEU A 76 1.16 -3.07 -0.69
N TYR A 77 2.20 -2.46 -0.14
CA TYR A 77 3.57 -2.68 -0.59
C TYR A 77 4.54 -2.60 0.59
N SER A 78 5.35 -3.65 0.74
CA SER A 78 6.50 -3.67 1.64
C SER A 78 7.67 -4.36 0.94
N LYS A 79 8.78 -3.63 0.80
CA LYS A 79 10.02 -4.11 0.18
C LYS A 79 10.58 -5.36 0.88
N GLU A 80 10.53 -5.37 2.22
CA GLU A 80 11.05 -6.47 3.05
C GLU A 80 10.03 -7.60 3.28
N ASN A 81 8.86 -7.55 2.65
CA ASN A 81 7.76 -8.48 2.93
C ASN A 81 7.33 -8.49 4.40
N LYS A 82 7.45 -7.34 5.07
CA LYS A 82 7.05 -7.13 6.46
C LYS A 82 5.84 -6.21 6.48
N VAL A 83 4.66 -6.81 6.44
CA VAL A 83 3.39 -6.11 6.63
C VAL A 83 2.97 -6.22 8.09
N ASP A 84 2.37 -5.15 8.61
CA ASP A 84 1.87 -5.10 9.98
C ASP A 84 0.49 -5.77 10.03
N ILE A 85 0.46 -7.00 10.55
CA ILE A 85 -0.74 -7.84 10.59
C ILE A 85 -1.77 -7.27 11.55
N ASP A 86 -1.34 -6.77 12.71
CA ASP A 86 -2.24 -6.25 13.75
C ASP A 86 -2.98 -5.00 13.24
N PHE A 87 -2.28 -4.11 12.54
CA PHE A 87 -2.89 -2.94 11.89
C PHE A 87 -3.87 -3.35 10.80
N LEU A 88 -3.49 -4.28 9.91
CA LEU A 88 -4.35 -4.74 8.83
C LEU A 88 -5.60 -5.45 9.36
N GLU A 89 -5.48 -6.26 10.40
CA GLU A 89 -6.61 -6.93 11.06
C GLU A 89 -7.60 -5.90 11.59
N GLN A 90 -7.14 -4.86 12.30
CA GLN A 90 -7.99 -3.79 12.80
C GLN A 90 -8.70 -3.02 11.67
N MET A 91 -7.98 -2.67 10.61
CA MET A 91 -8.54 -1.93 9.47
C MET A 91 -9.57 -2.74 8.71
N ILE A 92 -9.25 -4.01 8.40
CA ILE A 92 -10.16 -4.94 7.73
C ILE A 92 -11.41 -5.20 8.56
N PHE A 93 -11.27 -5.30 9.89
CA PHE A 93 -12.40 -5.47 10.80
C PHE A 93 -13.36 -4.27 10.76
N MET A 94 -12.83 -3.05 10.67
CA MET A 94 -13.65 -1.84 10.57
C MET A 94 -14.32 -1.71 9.19
N ALA A 95 -13.59 -2.02 8.12
CA ALA A 95 -14.09 -1.95 6.75
C ALA A 95 -13.40 -3.03 5.91
N ALA A 96 -14.12 -4.13 5.63
CA ALA A 96 -13.57 -5.20 4.81
C ALA A 96 -13.39 -4.72 3.35
N PRO A 97 -12.18 -4.79 2.77
CA PRO A 97 -11.96 -4.40 1.38
C PRO A 97 -12.56 -5.45 0.43
N ASP A 98 -13.16 -5.04 -0.69
CA ASP A 98 -13.62 -5.97 -1.74
C ASP A 98 -12.43 -6.62 -2.48
N CYS A 99 -11.31 -5.90 -2.58
CA CYS A 99 -10.10 -6.40 -3.20
C CYS A 99 -8.85 -5.96 -2.42
N VAL A 100 -7.91 -6.88 -2.22
CA VAL A 100 -6.57 -6.58 -1.71
C VAL A 100 -5.55 -6.88 -2.80
N VAL A 101 -4.62 -5.97 -3.05
CA VAL A 101 -3.70 -6.04 -4.19
C VAL A 101 -2.30 -5.57 -3.77
N GLY A 102 -1.27 -6.19 -4.32
CA GLY A 102 0.11 -5.80 -4.04
C GLY A 102 1.10 -6.84 -4.53
N ARG A 103 2.32 -6.77 -3.99
CA ARG A 103 3.32 -7.81 -4.22
C ARG A 103 2.80 -9.15 -3.69
N LYS A 104 2.98 -10.22 -4.47
CA LYS A 104 2.54 -11.58 -4.15
C LYS A 104 2.78 -12.00 -2.69
N ASP A 105 4.00 -11.85 -2.20
CA ASP A 105 4.37 -12.23 -0.83
C ASP A 105 3.62 -11.42 0.22
N ASN A 106 3.44 -10.12 -0.01
CA ASN A 106 2.73 -9.25 0.93
C ASN A 106 1.25 -9.65 1.01
N VAL A 107 0.61 -9.87 -0.14
CA VAL A 107 -0.80 -10.28 -0.20
C VAL A 107 -1.01 -11.69 0.36
N ASN A 108 -0.04 -12.59 0.17
CA ASN A 108 -0.09 -13.92 0.76
C ASN A 108 -0.12 -13.88 2.29
N ILE A 109 0.58 -12.95 2.93
CA ILE A 109 0.50 -12.74 4.39
C ILE A 109 -0.92 -12.29 4.79
N VAL A 110 -1.51 -11.36 4.03
CA VAL A 110 -2.88 -10.86 4.30
C VAL A 110 -3.95 -11.91 4.03
N SER A 111 -3.68 -12.90 3.17
CA SER A 111 -4.63 -13.99 2.89
C SER A 111 -5.04 -14.77 4.15
N TRP A 112 -4.21 -14.79 5.18
CA TRP A 112 -4.51 -15.43 6.47
C TRP A 112 -5.57 -14.68 7.28
N LEU A 113 -5.69 -13.37 7.08
CA LEU A 113 -6.72 -12.52 7.70
C LEU A 113 -8.07 -12.61 6.97
N LEU A 114 -8.04 -12.90 5.67
CA LEU A 114 -9.20 -12.90 4.77
C LEU A 114 -9.49 -14.31 4.26
N THR A 115 -9.86 -15.21 5.18
CA THR A 115 -10.04 -16.65 4.88
C THR A 115 -11.17 -16.96 3.88
N ASP A 116 -12.11 -16.03 3.70
CA ASP A 116 -13.21 -16.09 2.74
C ASP A 116 -12.81 -15.58 1.34
N TYR A 117 -11.58 -15.09 1.15
CA TYR A 117 -11.11 -14.53 -0.11
C TYR A 117 -10.29 -15.54 -0.89
N HIS A 118 -10.37 -15.44 -2.21
CA HIS A 118 -9.61 -16.25 -3.13
C HIS A 118 -8.33 -15.54 -3.54
N PHE A 119 -7.19 -16.12 -3.17
CA PHE A 119 -5.88 -15.66 -3.62
C PHE A 119 -5.66 -16.02 -5.09
N LYS A 120 -5.29 -15.01 -5.87
CA LYS A 120 -4.98 -15.12 -7.30
C LYS A 120 -3.70 -14.35 -7.60
N GLN A 121 -3.08 -14.70 -8.73
CA GLN A 121 -1.86 -14.07 -9.22
C GLN A 121 -2.10 -13.53 -10.63
N SER A 122 -1.35 -12.49 -11.00
CA SER A 122 -1.40 -11.86 -12.32
C SER A 122 -0.05 -11.23 -12.63
N ASP A 123 0.34 -11.22 -13.90
CA ASP A 123 1.57 -10.55 -14.37
C ASP A 123 1.40 -9.02 -14.50
N MET A 124 0.16 -8.55 -14.32
CA MET A 124 -0.23 -7.13 -14.39
C MET A 124 -1.13 -6.79 -13.21
N ILE A 125 -1.18 -5.49 -12.86
CA ILE A 125 -2.10 -4.99 -11.84
C ILE A 125 -3.54 -5.45 -12.16
N PRO A 126 -4.25 -6.07 -11.20
CA PRO A 126 -5.64 -6.44 -11.38
C PRO A 126 -6.52 -5.19 -11.49
N GLU A 127 -7.71 -5.37 -12.07
CA GLU A 127 -8.68 -4.31 -12.20
C GLU A 127 -9.11 -3.78 -10.83
N ILE A 128 -8.76 -2.50 -10.57
CA ILE A 128 -9.17 -1.71 -9.40
C ILE A 128 -10.36 -0.84 -9.81
N VAL A 129 -11.45 -0.98 -9.07
CA VAL A 129 -12.71 -0.27 -9.35
C VAL A 129 -13.03 0.74 -8.26
N ASP A 130 -13.70 1.82 -8.61
CA ASP A 130 -14.24 2.77 -7.66
C ASP A 130 -15.51 2.24 -6.95
N ALA A 131 -16.15 3.08 -6.15
CA ALA A 131 -17.39 2.73 -5.45
C ALA A 131 -18.57 2.39 -6.39
N GLU A 132 -18.54 2.82 -7.65
CA GLU A 132 -19.56 2.56 -8.67
C GLU A 132 -19.22 1.34 -9.54
N GLY A 133 -18.08 0.68 -9.28
CA GLY A 133 -17.61 -0.46 -10.06
C GLY A 133 -16.91 -0.06 -11.37
N LYS A 134 -16.56 1.22 -11.54
CA LYS A 134 -15.87 1.71 -12.73
C LYS A 134 -14.36 1.63 -12.53
N THR A 135 -13.65 1.26 -13.60
CA THR A 135 -12.19 1.20 -13.59
C THR A 135 -11.57 2.56 -13.33
N THR A 136 -10.59 2.58 -12.43
CA THR A 136 -9.86 3.82 -12.12
C THR A 136 -8.68 3.98 -13.08
N PRO A 137 -8.63 5.06 -13.90
CA PRO A 137 -7.61 5.21 -14.94
C PRO A 137 -6.17 5.23 -14.44
N CYS A 138 -5.91 5.70 -13.22
CA CYS A 138 -4.56 5.73 -12.64
C CYS A 138 -3.97 4.32 -12.47
N PHE A 139 -4.81 3.33 -12.18
CA PHE A 139 -4.46 1.91 -12.05
C PHE A 139 -4.60 1.12 -13.35
N ALA A 140 -4.82 1.79 -14.49
CA ALA A 140 -4.85 1.10 -15.77
C ALA A 140 -3.54 0.33 -16.00
N ALA A 141 -3.64 -0.89 -16.53
CA ALA A 141 -2.50 -1.74 -16.80
C ALA A 141 -1.51 -1.02 -17.74
N LYS A 142 -0.34 -0.70 -17.20
CA LYS A 142 0.79 -0.07 -17.90
C LYS A 142 2.00 -1.00 -17.79
N GLU A 143 2.90 -0.97 -18.77
CA GLU A 143 4.16 -1.74 -18.69
C GLU A 143 4.96 -1.42 -17.42
N ALA A 144 4.88 -0.18 -16.93
CA ALA A 144 5.48 0.24 -15.66
C ALA A 144 4.94 -0.51 -14.43
N TYR A 145 3.77 -1.15 -14.54
CA TYR A 145 3.15 -1.97 -13.49
C TYR A 145 3.27 -3.46 -13.79
N ALA A 146 4.05 -3.90 -14.78
CA ALA A 146 4.26 -5.32 -15.02
C ALA A 146 5.07 -5.95 -13.87
N GLY A 147 4.58 -7.06 -13.31
CA GLY A 147 5.19 -7.73 -12.17
C GLY A 147 4.34 -8.90 -11.65
N GLU A 148 4.88 -9.68 -10.71
CA GLU A 148 4.14 -10.75 -10.04
C GLU A 148 3.17 -10.20 -8.97
N TRP A 149 2.00 -9.76 -9.42
CA TRP A 149 0.94 -9.28 -8.54
C TRP A 149 0.22 -10.42 -7.84
N GLY A 150 0.04 -10.27 -6.54
CA GLY A 150 -0.94 -11.03 -5.77
C GLY A 150 -2.21 -10.21 -5.61
N TYR A 151 -3.37 -10.87 -5.63
CA TYR A 151 -4.61 -10.24 -5.23
C TYR A 151 -5.59 -11.20 -4.58
N LEU A 152 -6.38 -10.66 -3.64
CA LEU A 152 -7.47 -11.33 -2.96
C LEU A 152 -8.78 -10.68 -3.42
N LYS A 153 -9.76 -11.52 -3.78
CA LYS A 153 -11.14 -11.11 -4.05
C LYS A 153 -12.10 -12.10 -3.41
N LYS A 154 -13.25 -11.62 -2.95
CA LYS A 154 -14.40 -12.46 -2.57
C LYS A 154 -14.94 -13.25 -3.76
#